data_AF-E3JBV4-F1
#
_entry.id   AF-E3JBV4-F1
#
_cell.length_a   1.000
_cell.length_b   1.000
_cell.length_c   1.000
_cell.angle_alpha   90.00
_cell.angle_beta   90.00
_cell.angle_gamma   90.00
#
_symmetry.space_group_name_H-M   'P 1'
#
loop_
_entity.id
_entity.type
_entity.pdbx_description
1 polymer ?
#
loop_
_entity_poly.entity_id
_entity_poly.type
_entity_poly.pdbx_seq_one_letter_code
_entity_poly.pdbx_strand_id
1 'polypeptide(L)'
;MTDHGHHEVLSTPAGRRGALRSPAVWFCLLVVAVFGVRAVATLGAGASWTAPGTGWRSVWQLAMVALAAGGLLFPRRRVFCVVAIGLTYAAAAVLEASVSGTILVGAIPVDMRDRVIHPLVAALAAACLAARILRSTPGLPAS
;
A
#
# COMPACT_ATOMS: atom_id res chain seq x y z
N MET A 1 -33.78 -7.85 14.22
CA MET A 1 -32.72 -6.82 14.19
C MET A 1 -31.60 -7.28 15.10
N THR A 2 -30.71 -8.15 14.62
CA THR A 2 -29.41 -8.46 15.22
C THR A 2 -28.49 -8.99 14.11
N ASP A 3 -27.50 -8.16 13.78
CA ASP A 3 -26.41 -8.41 12.84
C ASP A 3 -25.39 -9.35 13.51
N HIS A 4 -25.66 -10.66 13.48
CA HIS A 4 -24.76 -11.68 14.07
C HIS A 4 -24.04 -12.55 13.03
N GLY A 5 -24.31 -12.39 11.73
CA GLY A 5 -23.74 -13.25 10.69
C GLY A 5 -22.34 -12.85 10.19
N HIS A 6 -21.90 -11.60 10.37
CA HIS A 6 -20.66 -11.13 9.76
C HIS A 6 -19.37 -11.49 10.52
N HIS A 7 -19.46 -11.75 11.82
CA HIS A 7 -18.28 -12.10 12.64
C HIS A 7 -17.94 -13.61 12.57
N GLU A 8 -18.93 -14.47 12.32
CA GLU A 8 -18.73 -15.92 12.33
C GLU A 8 -18.01 -16.43 11.07
N VAL A 9 -18.27 -15.80 9.92
CA VAL A 9 -17.64 -16.15 8.63
C VAL A 9 -16.14 -15.81 8.59
N LEU A 10 -15.68 -14.82 9.37
CA LEU A 10 -14.25 -14.50 9.50
C LEU A 10 -13.49 -15.48 10.42
N SER A 11 -14.21 -16.19 11.29
CA SER A 11 -13.64 -17.06 12.32
C SER A 11 -13.36 -18.47 11.81
N THR A 12 -14.10 -18.91 10.78
CA THR A 12 -13.95 -20.23 10.17
C THR A 12 -12.63 -20.36 9.37
N PRO A 13 -11.95 -21.51 9.39
CA PRO A 13 -10.71 -21.75 8.62
C PRO A 13 -10.89 -21.54 7.11
N ALA A 14 -12.11 -21.68 6.59
CA ALA A 14 -12.45 -21.42 5.20
C ALA A 14 -12.49 -19.91 4.88
N GLY A 15 -13.05 -19.08 5.77
CA GLY A 15 -13.08 -17.63 5.62
C GLY A 15 -11.69 -17.00 5.70
N ARG A 16 -10.83 -17.48 6.61
CA ARG A 16 -9.41 -17.09 6.68
C ARG A 16 -8.63 -17.46 5.40
N ARG A 17 -8.86 -18.66 4.85
CA ARG A 17 -8.24 -19.08 3.57
C ARG A 17 -8.72 -18.26 2.37
N GLY A 18 -10.00 -17.84 2.36
CA GLY A 18 -10.54 -16.93 1.34
C GLY A 18 -9.93 -15.52 1.42
N ALA A 19 -9.77 -14.98 2.63
CA ALA A 19 -9.15 -13.67 2.85
C ALA A 19 -7.67 -13.64 2.43
N LEU A 20 -6.91 -14.70 2.74
CA LEU A 20 -5.51 -14.86 2.34
C LEU A 20 -5.30 -15.05 0.84
N ARG A 21 -6.36 -15.32 0.06
CA ARG A 21 -6.29 -15.34 -1.41
C ARG A 21 -6.54 -13.98 -2.04
N SER A 22 -6.92 -12.97 -1.26
CA SER A 22 -7.19 -11.63 -1.76
C SER A 22 -5.87 -10.90 -2.08
N PRO A 23 -5.64 -10.47 -3.33
CA PRO A 23 -4.41 -9.73 -3.68
C PRO A 23 -4.30 -8.40 -2.93
N ALA A 24 -5.41 -7.77 -2.55
CA ALA A 24 -5.41 -6.59 -1.72
C ALA A 24 -4.87 -6.86 -0.30
N VAL A 25 -5.07 -8.06 0.25
CA VAL A 25 -4.48 -8.45 1.55
C VAL A 25 -2.99 -8.62 1.40
N TRP A 26 -2.53 -9.31 0.35
CA TRP A 26 -1.10 -9.45 0.06
C TRP A 26 -0.42 -8.10 -0.16
N PHE A 27 -1.05 -7.19 -0.89
CA PHE A 27 -0.55 -5.83 -1.05
C PHE A 27 -0.36 -5.14 0.30
N CYS A 28 -1.38 -5.14 1.16
CA CYS A 28 -1.27 -4.53 2.49
C CYS A 28 -0.18 -5.20 3.34
N LEU A 29 -0.09 -6.54 3.32
CA LEU A 29 0.95 -7.27 4.05
C LEU A 29 2.36 -6.92 3.56
N LEU A 30 2.56 -6.83 2.24
CA LEU A 30 3.83 -6.44 1.65
C LEU A 30 4.23 -5.01 2.02
N VAL A 31 3.29 -4.06 1.97
CA VAL A 31 3.54 -2.67 2.39
C VAL A 31 3.93 -2.63 3.87
N VAL A 32 3.17 -3.29 4.74
CA VAL A 32 3.48 -3.35 6.18
C VAL A 32 4.87 -3.95 6.43
N ALA A 33 5.19 -5.08 5.79
CA ALA A 33 6.45 -5.77 6.00
C ALA A 33 7.65 -4.96 5.48
N VAL A 34 7.61 -4.54 4.21
CA VAL A 34 8.76 -3.91 3.56
C VAL A 34 9.01 -2.51 4.12
N PHE A 35 7.97 -1.69 4.26
CA PHE A 35 8.13 -0.33 4.74
C PHE A 35 8.29 -0.29 6.26
N GLY A 36 7.63 -1.19 6.99
CA GLY A 36 7.78 -1.29 8.44
C GLY A 36 9.22 -1.63 8.82
N VAL A 37 9.78 -2.70 8.24
CA VAL A 37 11.18 -3.09 8.51
C VAL A 37 12.15 -1.98 8.13
N ARG A 38 11.99 -1.36 6.96
CA ARG A 38 12.88 -0.29 6.50
C ARG A 38 12.82 0.95 7.39
N ALA A 39 11.62 1.38 7.77
CA ALA A 39 11.43 2.56 8.61
C ALA A 39 11.98 2.34 10.02
N VAL A 40 11.66 1.19 10.64
CA VAL A 40 12.14 0.85 11.99
C VAL A 40 13.66 0.72 12.00
N ALA A 41 14.26 0.04 11.01
CA ALA A 41 15.72 -0.08 10.91
C ALA A 41 16.40 1.29 10.75
N THR A 42 15.83 2.18 9.94
CA THR A 42 16.39 3.53 9.72
C THR A 42 16.31 4.38 10.99
N LEU A 43 15.19 4.32 11.70
CA LEU A 43 15.03 5.04 12.97
C LEU A 43 15.96 4.47 14.06
N GLY A 44 16.05 3.15 14.16
CA GLY A 44 16.90 2.46 15.13
C GLY A 44 18.41 2.64 14.88
N ALA A 45 18.82 2.84 13.63
CA ALA A 45 20.21 3.08 13.25
C ALA A 45 20.66 4.55 13.41
N GLY A 46 19.79 5.46 13.87
CA GLY A 46 20.10 6.88 14.04
C GLY A 46 19.77 7.71 12.80
N ALA A 47 18.48 7.95 12.56
CA ALA A 47 18.00 8.71 11.41
C ALA A 47 18.42 10.19 11.42
N SER A 48 18.67 10.76 10.24
CA SER A 48 18.94 12.20 10.07
C SER A 48 17.64 12.98 9.89
N TRP A 49 17.52 14.10 10.59
CA TRP A 49 16.31 14.96 10.60
C TRP A 49 16.47 16.26 9.81
N THR A 50 17.67 16.55 9.32
CA THR A 50 17.94 17.65 8.39
C THR A 50 17.11 17.43 7.14
N ALA A 51 16.23 18.34 6.77
CA ALA A 51 15.49 18.25 5.51
C ALA A 51 16.45 18.59 4.35
N PRO A 52 16.64 17.70 3.36
CA PRO A 52 16.00 16.39 3.17
C PRO A 52 16.76 15.25 3.91
N GLY A 53 16.07 14.45 4.74
CA GLY A 53 16.70 13.52 5.72
C GLY A 53 16.04 12.15 5.84
N THR A 54 16.79 11.14 6.33
CA THR A 54 16.32 9.75 6.40
C THR A 54 15.20 9.53 7.43
N GLY A 55 15.10 10.41 8.43
CA GLY A 55 14.02 10.44 9.42
C GLY A 55 12.67 10.78 8.78
N TRP A 56 12.61 11.84 7.97
CA TRP A 56 11.37 12.22 7.28
C TRP A 56 10.89 11.17 6.29
N ARG A 57 11.82 10.49 5.62
CA ARG A 57 11.48 9.33 4.78
C ARG A 57 10.87 8.18 5.58
N SER A 58 11.40 7.90 6.77
CA SER A 58 10.91 6.84 7.64
C SER A 58 9.51 7.16 8.17
N VAL A 59 9.22 8.42 8.50
CA VAL A 59 7.89 8.87 8.90
C VAL A 59 6.86 8.63 7.79
N TRP A 60 7.19 8.99 6.55
CA TRP A 60 6.32 8.70 5.40
C TRP A 60 6.08 7.20 5.19
N GLN A 61 7.11 6.38 5.34
CA GLN A 61 6.98 4.92 5.29
C GLN A 61 6.04 4.40 6.38
N LEU A 62 6.16 4.90 7.61
CA LEU A 62 5.25 4.52 8.71
C LEU A 62 3.81 4.98 8.47
N ALA A 63 3.59 6.14 7.85
CA ALA A 63 2.25 6.58 7.46
C ALA A 63 1.59 5.60 6.46
N MET A 64 2.35 5.09 5.49
CA MET A 64 1.88 4.09 4.54
C MET A 64 1.62 2.73 5.22
N VAL A 65 2.48 2.34 6.17
CA VAL A 65 2.27 1.16 7.01
C VAL A 65 0.97 1.29 7.81
N ALA A 66 0.69 2.45 8.39
CA ALA A 66 -0.54 2.70 9.14
C ALA A 66 -1.78 2.58 8.24
N LEU A 67 -1.75 3.14 7.02
CA LEU A 67 -2.83 2.97 6.05
C LEU A 67 -3.04 1.51 5.65
N ALA A 68 -1.94 0.77 5.39
CA ALA A 68 -2.00 -0.63 5.03
C ALA A 68 -2.52 -1.50 6.19
N ALA A 69 -2.07 -1.26 7.42
CA ALA A 69 -2.57 -1.90 8.62
C ALA A 69 -4.06 -1.60 8.84
N GLY A 70 -4.50 -0.37 8.59
CA GLY A 70 -5.93 -0.01 8.57
C GLY A 70 -6.74 -0.85 7.57
N GLY A 71 -6.19 -1.10 6.37
CA GLY A 71 -6.82 -1.97 5.37
C GLY A 71 -6.86 -3.45 5.76
N LEU A 72 -5.93 -3.91 6.61
CA LEU A 72 -5.95 -5.26 7.19
C LEU A 72 -6.98 -5.37 8.32
N LEU A 73 -7.00 -4.40 9.23
CA LEU A 73 -7.90 -4.35 10.40
C LEU A 73 -9.36 -4.08 10.02
N PHE A 74 -9.59 -3.28 8.96
CA PHE A 74 -10.94 -2.87 8.54
C PHE A 74 -11.22 -3.29 7.09
N PRO A 75 -11.72 -4.53 6.85
CA PRO A 75 -11.95 -5.08 5.51
C PRO A 75 -12.84 -4.21 4.62
N ARG A 76 -13.83 -3.52 5.21
CA ARG A 76 -14.75 -2.60 4.50
C ARG A 76 -14.01 -1.42 3.86
N ARG A 77 -12.87 -1.00 4.42
CA ARG A 77 -12.07 0.15 3.95
C ARG A 77 -10.83 -0.27 3.15
N ARG A 78 -10.58 -1.58 3.00
CA ARG A 78 -9.35 -2.09 2.39
C ARG A 78 -9.07 -1.55 0.99
N VAL A 79 -10.10 -1.49 0.15
CA VAL A 79 -9.94 -0.96 -1.22
C VAL A 79 -9.55 0.51 -1.19
N PHE A 80 -10.18 1.31 -0.33
CA PHE A 80 -9.82 2.71 -0.15
C PHE A 80 -8.36 2.86 0.29
N CYS A 81 -7.89 2.05 1.25
CA CYS A 81 -6.48 2.06 1.68
C CYS A 81 -5.51 1.72 0.52
N VAL A 82 -5.81 0.69 -0.28
CA VAL A 82 -4.98 0.30 -1.43
C VAL A 82 -4.95 1.41 -2.48
N VAL A 83 -6.10 2.02 -2.78
CA VAL A 83 -6.20 3.14 -3.73
C VAL A 83 -5.44 4.36 -3.22
N ALA A 84 -5.58 4.72 -1.95
CA ALA A 84 -4.88 5.86 -1.36
C ALA A 84 -3.35 5.67 -1.45
N ILE A 85 -2.84 4.51 -1.05
CA ILE A 85 -1.40 4.19 -1.16
C ILE A 85 -0.95 4.22 -2.62
N GLY A 86 -1.71 3.59 -3.52
CA GLY A 86 -1.41 3.57 -4.95
C GLY A 86 -1.35 4.97 -5.56
N LEU A 87 -2.31 5.84 -5.23
CA LEU A 87 -2.35 7.22 -5.70
C LEU A 87 -1.20 8.06 -5.14
N THR A 88 -0.85 7.91 -3.87
CA THR A 88 0.31 8.61 -3.29
C THR A 88 1.59 8.24 -4.02
N TYR A 89 1.81 6.94 -4.28
CA TYR A 89 3.02 6.46 -4.96
C TYR A 89 3.01 6.80 -6.46
N ALA A 90 1.84 6.82 -7.10
CA ALA A 90 1.69 7.27 -8.49
C ALA A 90 1.96 8.77 -8.64
N ALA A 91 1.40 9.59 -7.74
CA ALA A 91 1.65 11.03 -7.71
C ALA A 91 3.14 11.32 -7.47
N ALA A 92 3.78 10.58 -6.55
CA ALA A 92 5.21 10.68 -6.33
C ALA A 92 6.01 10.34 -7.60
N ALA A 93 5.69 9.23 -8.27
CA ALA A 93 6.36 8.83 -9.52
C ALA A 93 6.17 9.85 -10.66
N VAL A 94 4.97 10.43 -10.81
CA VAL A 94 4.69 11.46 -11.82
C VAL A 94 5.47 12.74 -11.51
N LEU A 95 5.52 13.16 -10.24
CA LEU A 95 6.31 14.32 -9.81
C LEU A 95 7.82 14.08 -10.07
N GLU A 96 8.31 12.86 -9.86
CA GLU A 96 9.71 12.50 -10.11
C GLU A 96 10.05 12.52 -11.61
N ALA A 97 9.11 12.11 -12.44
CA ALA A 97 9.26 12.10 -13.89
C ALA A 97 9.14 13.51 -14.52
N SER A 98 8.34 14.39 -13.92
CA SER A 98 8.04 15.73 -14.44
C SER A 98 8.99 16.82 -13.94
N VAL A 99 9.53 16.69 -12.73
CA VAL A 99 10.52 17.63 -12.17
C VAL A 99 11.88 16.97 -12.25
N SER A 100 12.81 17.52 -13.04
CA SER A 100 14.19 17.05 -13.15
C SER A 100 14.84 16.82 -11.78
N GLY A 101 14.79 15.58 -11.30
CA GLY A 101 15.98 14.85 -10.91
C GLY A 101 16.38 14.80 -9.43
N THR A 102 15.93 15.68 -8.53
CA THR A 102 16.55 15.68 -7.18
C THR A 102 15.68 16.09 -6.00
N ILE A 103 14.54 16.75 -6.21
CA ILE A 103 13.75 17.28 -5.09
C ILE A 103 12.26 17.09 -5.40
N LEU A 104 11.66 16.10 -4.73
CA LEU A 104 10.21 15.98 -4.68
C LEU A 104 9.70 16.87 -3.54
N VAL A 105 8.99 17.95 -3.90
CA VAL A 105 8.28 18.84 -2.96
C VAL A 105 9.18 19.31 -1.80
N GLY A 106 10.32 19.92 -2.11
CA GLY A 106 11.17 20.67 -1.17
C GLY A 106 11.74 19.95 0.08
N ALA A 107 11.40 18.69 0.36
CA ALA A 107 11.60 18.12 1.71
C ALA A 107 11.99 16.64 1.77
N ILE A 108 11.94 15.88 0.66
CA ILE A 108 12.23 14.44 0.67
C ILE A 108 13.32 14.12 -0.36
N PRO A 109 14.49 13.59 0.04
CA PRO A 109 15.48 13.15 -0.91
C PRO A 109 14.99 11.82 -1.47
N VAL A 110 14.82 11.74 -2.79
CA VAL A 110 14.50 10.49 -3.48
C VAL A 110 15.82 9.78 -3.73
N ASP A 111 16.13 8.72 -2.98
CA ASP A 111 17.28 7.86 -3.32
C ASP A 111 16.97 7.19 -4.67
N MET A 112 17.97 6.82 -5.49
CA MET A 112 17.73 6.14 -6.78
C MET A 112 16.88 4.86 -6.66
N ARG A 113 16.85 4.26 -5.46
CA ARG A 113 15.96 3.14 -5.10
C ARG A 113 14.48 3.52 -5.10
N ASP A 114 14.15 4.72 -4.65
CA ASP A 114 12.76 5.18 -4.52
C ASP A 114 12.15 5.44 -5.92
N ARG A 115 12.95 5.82 -6.94
CA ARG A 115 12.53 5.89 -8.36
C ARG A 115 12.00 4.57 -8.93
N VAL A 116 12.41 3.43 -8.38
CA VAL A 116 11.94 2.10 -8.81
C VAL A 116 10.77 1.64 -7.95
N ILE A 117 10.81 1.94 -6.65
CA ILE A 117 9.76 1.53 -5.70
C ILE A 117 8.45 2.27 -5.98
N HIS A 118 8.49 3.56 -6.31
CA HIS A 118 7.30 4.37 -6.59
C HIS A 118 6.41 3.81 -7.72
N PRO A 119 6.92 3.63 -8.95
CA PRO A 119 6.12 3.06 -10.02
C PRO A 119 5.72 1.60 -9.76
N LEU A 120 6.56 0.82 -9.06
CA LEU A 120 6.27 -0.58 -8.77
C LEU A 120 5.11 -0.73 -7.78
N VAL A 121 5.08 0.06 -6.71
CA VAL A 121 3.96 0.07 -5.75
C VAL A 121 2.68 0.56 -6.42
N ALA A 122 2.75 1.60 -7.26
CA ALA A 122 1.61 2.08 -8.04
C ALA A 122 1.07 0.99 -9.00
N ALA A 123 1.96 0.31 -9.72
CA ALA A 123 1.60 -0.78 -10.63
C ALA A 123 0.98 -1.97 -9.89
N LEU A 124 1.52 -2.35 -8.73
CA LEU A 124 0.95 -3.40 -7.88
C LEU A 124 -0.45 -3.03 -7.36
N ALA A 125 -0.67 -1.79 -6.94
CA ALA A 125 -1.99 -1.31 -6.52
C ALA A 125 -2.99 -1.37 -7.68
N ALA A 126 -2.58 -0.91 -8.87
CA ALA A 126 -3.40 -0.98 -10.09
C ALA A 126 -3.73 -2.44 -10.47
N ALA A 127 -2.75 -3.34 -10.43
CA ALA A 127 -2.96 -4.77 -10.70
C ALA A 127 -3.93 -5.42 -9.70
N CYS A 128 -3.84 -5.05 -8.41
CA CYS A 128 -4.79 -5.52 -7.40
C CYS A 128 -6.22 -5.06 -7.69
N LEU A 129 -6.38 -3.80 -8.12
CA LEU A 129 -7.67 -3.24 -8.48
C LEU A 129 -8.22 -3.88 -9.76
N ALA A 130 -7.39 -4.01 -10.80
CA ALA A 130 -7.75 -4.67 -12.05
C ALA A 130 -8.19 -6.12 -11.82
N ALA A 131 -7.44 -6.90 -11.02
CA ALA A 131 -7.82 -8.26 -10.66
C ALA A 131 -9.14 -8.32 -9.87
N ARG A 132 -9.46 -7.29 -9.07
CA ARG A 132 -10.78 -7.19 -8.42
C ARG A 132 -11.87 -6.93 -9.45
N ILE A 133 -11.70 -5.94 -10.32
CA ILE A 133 -12.67 -5.56 -11.35
C ILE A 133 -12.95 -6.75 -12.27
N LEU A 134 -11.91 -7.43 -12.78
CA LEU A 134 -12.04 -8.58 -13.66
C LEU A 134 -12.79 -9.76 -13.01
N ARG A 135 -12.66 -9.94 -11.69
CA ARG A 135 -13.45 -10.94 -10.95
C ARG A 135 -14.88 -10.48 -10.65
N SER A 136 -15.17 -9.20 -10.78
CA SER A 136 -16.49 -8.60 -10.58
C SER A 136 -17.28 -8.46 -11.88
N THR A 137 -16.76 -8.91 -13.02
CA THR A 137 -17.47 -8.99 -14.29
C THR A 137 -17.93 -10.44 -14.53
N PRO A 138 -19.18 -10.82 -14.20
CA PRO A 138 -19.71 -12.13 -14.56
C PRO A 138 -20.16 -12.10 -16.02
N GLY A 139 -19.59 -12.97 -16.86
CA GLY A 139 -20.16 -13.37 -18.15
C GLY A 139 -19.90 -12.41 -19.32
N LEU A 140 -19.02 -12.83 -20.23
CA LEU A 140 -19.34 -12.70 -21.65
C LEU A 140 -20.20 -13.92 -22.01
N PRO A 141 -21.39 -13.75 -22.60
CA PRO A 141 -22.14 -14.89 -23.12
C PRO A 141 -21.30 -15.60 -24.19
N ALA A 142 -21.23 -16.92 -24.10
CA ALA A 142 -20.68 -17.75 -25.17
C ALA A 142 -21.52 -17.49 -26.43
N SER A 143 -20.87 -16.90 -27.45
CA SER A 143 -21.37 -16.85 -28.82
C SER A 143 -21.17 -18.20 -29.49
#